data_AF-A0A2R6N8T3-F1
#
_entry.id   AF-A0A2R6N8T3-F1
#
_cell.length_a   1.000
_cell.length_b   1.000
_cell.length_c   1.000
_cell.angle_alpha   90.00
_cell.angle_beta   90.00
_cell.angle_gamma   90.00
#
_symmetry.space_group_name_H-M   'P 1'
#
loop_
_entity.id
_entity.type
_entity.pdbx_description
1 polymer ?
#
loop_
_entity_poly.entity_id
_entity_poly.type
_entity_poly.pdbx_seq_one_letter_code
_entity_poly.pdbx_strand_id
1 'polypeptide(L)'
;MSSRISALNAVVFGVDVQSGDVRGDAPSYAVVAFDGEHLDRDVVSHRKLRRLIDREEPEIVATDNVYELAADKDALVRLLGSLPDETRLVQVTGDEQPEPLSRVASRHGVPYGKKPMKEAEAAARLAAANVGYEVSAFTDTTEIKIARGRSTGSGGWSEDRYTRRIHGSVKRRAREVDSELREAGLDYAMDETEKYGGYANAVFTVEARPSDIPVSARRAGDTRTEIERVRRDGIEFRPLAKRRDHVLVGIDPGTTTAVAIVGLDGGVLDVLSTRTADTAAVIEWIIERGRPVVVAADVEPMPSTVEKIRRSFSAAGWVPERDLPVDEKQHRTREEGYENDHERDALAAALHAFDEYEDTFERVGRKVPPRIETGAVIARVVAGEESVETVLADLADDDEADDDDDEHEPRELTPEEQRIKELETRVERLDSHVDDLEATIEEKEEAIAEYERELTDARRE
;
A
#
# COMPACT_ATOMS: atom_id res chain seq x y z
N MET A 1 16.64 17.38 1.64
CA MET A 1 17.29 16.90 2.88
C MET A 1 16.17 16.49 3.82
N SER A 2 16.01 15.28 4.35
CA SER A 2 16.85 14.10 4.43
C SER A 2 15.94 12.90 4.78
N SER A 3 15.47 12.14 3.79
CA SER A 3 14.71 10.90 4.08
C SER A 3 15.58 9.79 4.68
N ARG A 4 16.91 9.96 4.60
CA ARG A 4 17.89 9.01 5.13
C ARG A 4 18.33 9.31 6.57
N ILE A 5 18.06 10.51 7.11
CA ILE A 5 18.40 10.86 8.51
C ILE A 5 17.21 10.69 9.47
N SER A 6 15.95 10.72 8.99
CA SER A 6 14.78 10.42 9.85
C SER A 6 14.70 8.94 10.25
N ALA A 7 15.20 8.03 9.40
CA ALA A 7 15.17 6.59 9.61
C ALA A 7 15.94 6.09 10.85
N LEU A 8 16.74 6.95 11.51
CA LEU A 8 17.53 6.59 12.69
C LEU A 8 16.85 6.93 14.04
N ASN A 9 15.64 7.51 14.05
CA ASN A 9 14.91 7.83 15.30
C ASN A 9 13.38 7.64 15.23
N ALA A 10 12.87 7.00 14.17
CA ALA A 10 11.44 6.80 14.01
C ALA A 10 10.96 5.58 14.80
N VAL A 11 10.25 5.82 15.90
CA VAL A 11 9.64 4.73 16.69
C VAL A 11 8.37 4.26 15.98
N VAL A 12 8.31 2.96 15.70
CA VAL A 12 7.15 2.26 15.15
C VAL A 12 6.53 1.39 16.23
N PHE A 13 5.23 1.51 16.43
CA PHE A 13 4.46 0.64 17.30
C PHE A 13 3.76 -0.43 16.48
N GLY A 14 4.06 -1.69 16.70
CA GLY A 14 3.21 -2.79 16.26
C GLY A 14 2.19 -3.13 17.33
N VAL A 15 0.94 -3.35 16.93
CA VAL A 15 -0.18 -3.60 17.83
C VAL A 15 -1.04 -4.74 17.33
N ASP A 16 -1.37 -5.65 18.24
CA ASP A 16 -2.20 -6.83 18.00
C ASP A 16 -3.14 -7.09 19.20
N VAL A 17 -4.30 -7.70 18.98
CA VAL A 17 -5.22 -8.04 20.08
C VAL A 17 -4.70 -9.23 20.89
N GLN A 18 -4.25 -8.94 22.11
CA GLN A 18 -3.78 -9.95 23.05
C GLN A 18 -4.92 -10.79 23.63
N SER A 19 -6.06 -10.15 23.94
CA SER A 19 -7.24 -10.82 24.48
C SER A 19 -8.48 -9.93 24.43
N GLY A 20 -9.66 -10.54 24.34
CA GLY A 20 -10.93 -9.81 24.25
C GLY A 20 -11.25 -9.42 22.82
N ASP A 21 -12.31 -8.64 22.65
CA ASP A 21 -12.77 -8.15 21.33
C ASP A 21 -13.07 -6.66 21.49
N VAL A 22 -12.69 -5.85 20.50
CA VAL A 22 -13.03 -4.42 20.46
C VAL A 22 -14.54 -4.18 20.43
N ARG A 23 -15.31 -5.18 19.97
CA ARG A 23 -16.78 -5.19 19.99
C ARG A 23 -17.37 -5.69 21.32
N GLY A 24 -16.56 -6.25 22.23
CA GLY A 24 -16.97 -6.93 23.46
C GLY A 24 -16.24 -6.47 24.73
N ASP A 25 -15.80 -7.42 25.56
CA ASP A 25 -15.19 -7.16 26.88
C ASP A 25 -13.77 -6.59 26.77
N ALA A 26 -13.53 -5.51 27.53
CA ALA A 26 -12.27 -4.81 27.79
C ALA A 26 -11.00 -5.38 27.09
N PRO A 27 -10.76 -5.03 25.81
CA PRO A 27 -9.65 -5.58 25.05
C PRO A 27 -8.30 -5.19 25.66
N SER A 28 -7.38 -6.15 25.63
CA SER A 28 -5.96 -5.93 25.89
C SER A 28 -5.16 -6.14 24.60
N TYR A 29 -4.10 -5.36 24.45
CA TYR A 29 -3.29 -5.28 23.25
C TYR A 29 -1.85 -5.66 23.57
N ALA A 30 -1.25 -6.47 22.71
CA ALA A 30 0.18 -6.61 22.65
C ALA A 30 0.74 -5.40 21.90
N VAL A 31 1.74 -4.74 22.46
CA VAL A 31 2.38 -3.57 21.85
C VAL A 31 3.88 -3.82 21.80
N VAL A 32 4.45 -3.61 20.62
CA VAL A 32 5.89 -3.69 20.39
C VAL A 32 6.36 -2.35 19.84
N ALA A 33 7.21 -1.66 20.58
CA ALA A 33 7.89 -0.46 20.10
C ALA A 33 9.23 -0.86 19.48
N PHE A 34 9.46 -0.45 18.23
CA PHE A 34 10.65 -0.74 17.45
C PHE A 34 11.26 0.55 16.92
N ASP A 35 12.55 0.78 17.19
CA ASP A 35 13.29 1.98 16.75
C ASP A 35 14.31 1.69 15.62
N GLY A 36 14.30 0.45 15.09
CA GLY A 36 15.28 -0.05 14.12
C GLY A 36 16.30 -1.01 14.72
N GLU A 37 16.59 -0.92 16.01
CA GLU A 37 17.60 -1.75 16.69
C GLU A 37 17.04 -2.46 17.93
N HIS A 38 16.26 -1.75 18.75
CA HIS A 38 15.72 -2.21 20.02
C HIS A 38 14.23 -2.50 19.94
N LEU A 39 13.79 -3.43 20.80
CA LEU A 39 12.39 -3.85 20.92
C LEU A 39 11.94 -3.77 22.37
N ASP A 40 10.97 -2.90 22.63
CA ASP A 40 10.24 -2.87 23.89
C ASP A 40 8.86 -3.49 23.73
N ARG A 41 8.48 -4.33 24.68
CA ARG A 41 7.25 -5.15 24.62
C ARG A 41 6.39 -4.91 25.85
N ASP A 42 5.10 -4.69 25.65
CA ASP A 42 4.13 -4.50 26.74
C ASP A 42 2.76 -5.06 26.39
N VAL A 43 1.97 -5.41 27.40
CA VAL A 43 0.55 -5.78 27.25
C VAL A 43 -0.28 -4.71 27.94
N VAL A 44 -1.19 -4.07 27.19
CA VAL A 44 -1.84 -2.85 27.63
C VAL A 44 -3.34 -2.86 27.35
N SER A 45 -4.14 -2.27 28.24
CA SER A 45 -5.54 -1.97 27.94
C SER A 45 -5.65 -0.93 26.81
N HIS A 46 -6.80 -0.86 26.11
CA HIS A 46 -7.10 0.21 25.15
C HIS A 46 -6.76 1.63 25.65
N ARG A 47 -7.12 1.95 26.90
CA ARG A 47 -6.85 3.27 27.51
C ARG A 47 -5.35 3.52 27.71
N LYS A 48 -4.58 2.49 28.04
CA LYS A 48 -3.13 2.59 28.21
C LYS A 48 -2.44 2.69 26.84
N LEU A 49 -2.90 1.94 25.82
CA LEU A 49 -2.44 2.08 24.43
C LEU A 49 -2.56 3.53 23.93
N ARG A 50 -3.75 4.14 24.04
CA ARG A 50 -3.94 5.54 23.62
C ARG A 50 -2.97 6.51 24.31
N ARG A 51 -2.79 6.35 25.63
CA ARG A 51 -1.83 7.17 26.39
C ARG A 51 -0.37 6.92 26.03
N LEU A 52 -0.03 5.73 25.54
CA LEU A 52 1.30 5.43 25.05
C LEU A 52 1.53 6.15 23.71
N ILE A 53 0.59 6.03 22.78
CA ILE A 53 0.64 6.73 21.49
C ILE A 53 0.72 8.24 21.70
N ASP A 54 -0.13 8.82 22.56
CA ASP A 54 -0.13 10.27 22.84
C ASP A 54 1.16 10.76 23.54
N ARG A 55 1.88 9.88 24.23
CA ARG A 55 3.08 10.25 25.00
C ARG A 55 4.35 10.09 24.19
N GLU A 56 4.46 8.98 23.47
CA GLU A 56 5.65 8.61 22.70
C GLU A 56 5.58 9.14 21.27
N GLU A 57 4.39 9.53 20.78
CA GLU A 57 4.14 10.06 19.43
C GLU A 57 4.86 9.25 18.34
N PRO A 58 4.61 7.93 18.25
CA PRO A 58 5.29 7.08 17.27
C PRO A 58 4.97 7.56 15.85
N GLU A 59 5.93 7.43 14.93
CA GLU A 59 5.71 7.81 13.54
C GLU A 59 4.62 6.93 12.90
N ILE A 60 4.63 5.64 13.27
CA ILE A 60 3.68 4.65 12.75
C ILE A 60 3.12 3.82 13.89
N VAL A 61 1.80 3.61 13.87
CA VAL A 61 1.11 2.52 14.56
C VAL A 61 0.71 1.50 13.50
N ALA A 62 1.32 0.32 13.54
CA ALA A 62 1.14 -0.77 12.60
C ALA A 62 0.29 -1.90 13.21
N THR A 63 -0.60 -2.45 12.41
CA THR A 63 -1.43 -3.61 12.76
C THR A 63 -1.64 -4.48 11.52
N ASP A 64 -2.00 -5.73 11.71
CA ASP A 64 -2.38 -6.63 10.63
C ASP A 64 -3.81 -6.37 10.13
N ASN A 65 -4.70 -5.86 10.99
CA ASN A 65 -6.06 -5.50 10.64
C ASN A 65 -6.56 -4.33 11.48
N VAL A 66 -6.90 -3.21 10.83
CA VAL A 66 -7.36 -2.00 11.53
C VAL A 66 -8.64 -2.19 12.35
N TYR A 67 -9.46 -3.19 12.02
CA TYR A 67 -10.68 -3.49 12.79
C TYR A 67 -10.41 -4.21 14.11
N GLU A 68 -9.17 -4.62 14.36
CA GLU A 68 -8.70 -5.02 15.68
C GLU A 68 -8.46 -3.85 16.63
N LEU A 69 -8.36 -2.62 16.10
CA LEU A 69 -8.26 -1.40 16.90
C LEU A 69 -9.57 -0.62 16.92
N ALA A 70 -10.48 -0.92 15.99
CA ALA A 70 -11.75 -0.22 15.82
C ALA A 70 -12.88 -1.19 15.46
N ALA A 71 -13.96 -1.18 16.25
CA ALA A 71 -15.09 -2.09 16.05
C ALA A 71 -15.78 -1.97 14.66
N ASP A 72 -15.78 -0.77 14.08
CA ASP A 72 -16.48 -0.41 12.85
C ASP A 72 -15.84 0.81 12.17
N LYS A 73 -16.34 1.19 10.98
CA LYS A 73 -15.85 2.34 10.20
C LYS A 73 -15.89 3.65 10.99
N ASP A 74 -16.94 3.92 11.76
CA ASP A 74 -17.05 5.15 12.53
C ASP A 74 -16.06 5.18 13.71
N ALA A 75 -15.83 4.03 14.34
CA ALA A 75 -14.82 3.85 15.36
C ALA A 75 -13.42 4.05 14.78
N LEU A 76 -13.16 3.60 13.55
CA LEU A 76 -11.88 3.80 12.88
C LEU A 76 -11.64 5.28 12.55
N VAL A 77 -12.64 5.98 12.03
CA VAL A 77 -12.56 7.43 11.79
C VAL A 77 -12.27 8.19 13.09
N ARG A 78 -12.92 7.80 14.21
CA ARG A 78 -12.64 8.37 15.53
C ARG A 78 -11.23 8.05 16.03
N LEU A 79 -10.73 6.84 15.79
CA LEU A 79 -9.36 6.45 16.14
C LEU A 79 -8.36 7.29 15.36
N LEU A 80 -8.46 7.35 14.04
CA LEU A 80 -7.62 8.15 13.14
C LEU A 80 -7.64 9.64 13.52
N GLY A 81 -8.80 10.17 13.89
CA GLY A 81 -8.95 11.55 14.36
C GLY A 81 -8.38 11.83 15.75
N SER A 82 -8.03 10.79 16.52
CA SER A 82 -7.45 10.91 17.86
C SER A 82 -5.96 10.62 17.94
N LEU A 83 -5.34 10.17 16.85
CA LEU A 83 -3.89 9.99 16.79
C LEU A 83 -3.18 11.37 16.74
N PRO A 84 -1.94 11.46 17.25
CA PRO A 84 -1.09 12.64 17.02
C PRO A 84 -0.97 12.98 15.54
N ASP A 85 -0.77 14.25 15.20
CA ASP A 85 -0.85 14.75 13.82
C ASP A 85 0.14 14.07 12.86
N GLU A 86 1.33 13.72 13.36
CA GLU A 86 2.39 13.04 12.61
C GLU A 86 2.32 11.50 12.69
N THR A 87 1.48 10.95 13.58
CA THR A 87 1.33 9.51 13.74
C THR A 87 0.39 8.93 12.68
N ARG A 88 0.90 7.96 11.91
CA ARG A 88 0.14 7.27 10.87
C ARG A 88 -0.34 5.91 11.34
N LEU A 89 -1.59 5.55 11.04
CA LEU A 89 -2.07 4.18 11.21
C LEU A 89 -1.78 3.39 9.94
N VAL A 90 -1.17 2.21 10.07
CA VAL A 90 -0.75 1.38 8.94
C VAL A 90 -1.30 -0.03 9.10
N GLN A 91 -1.89 -0.55 8.02
CA GLN A 91 -2.21 -1.96 7.89
C GLN A 91 -1.12 -2.65 7.06
N VAL A 92 -0.40 -3.61 7.65
CA VAL A 92 0.77 -4.22 6.98
C VAL A 92 0.41 -5.33 5.99
N THR A 93 -0.80 -5.87 6.09
CA THR A 93 -1.27 -7.05 5.36
C THR A 93 -1.87 -6.75 3.99
N GLY A 94 -2.16 -5.48 3.68
CA GLY A 94 -2.85 -5.11 2.45
C GLY A 94 -3.82 -3.95 2.66
N ASP A 95 -4.68 -3.75 1.67
CA ASP A 95 -5.72 -2.73 1.64
C ASP A 95 -7.06 -3.26 2.19
N GLU A 96 -8.17 -3.11 1.46
CA GLU A 96 -9.47 -3.67 1.83
C GLU A 96 -9.48 -5.21 1.80
N GLN A 97 -8.52 -5.85 1.13
CA GLN A 97 -8.35 -7.31 1.06
C GLN A 97 -7.02 -7.74 1.68
N PRO A 98 -6.92 -7.79 3.02
CA PRO A 98 -5.68 -8.14 3.70
C PRO A 98 -5.27 -9.60 3.42
N GLU A 99 -3.99 -9.80 3.11
CA GLU A 99 -3.36 -11.12 3.08
C GLU A 99 -2.98 -11.59 4.50
N PRO A 100 -2.77 -12.90 4.74
CA PRO A 100 -2.28 -13.37 6.03
C PRO A 100 -0.94 -12.73 6.42
N LEU A 101 -0.82 -12.25 7.66
CA LEU A 101 0.40 -11.62 8.17
C LEU A 101 1.64 -12.50 8.01
N SER A 102 1.49 -13.82 8.22
CA SER A 102 2.57 -14.80 8.03
C SER A 102 3.19 -14.74 6.64
N ARG A 103 2.37 -14.57 5.60
CA ARG A 103 2.83 -14.51 4.21
C ARG A 103 3.58 -13.21 3.94
N VAL A 104 3.06 -12.09 4.44
CA VAL A 104 3.73 -10.79 4.27
C VAL A 104 5.05 -10.77 5.03
N ALA A 105 5.10 -11.32 6.24
CA ALA A 105 6.31 -11.43 7.02
C ALA A 105 7.39 -12.26 6.31
N SER A 106 7.03 -13.45 5.80
CA SER A 106 7.94 -14.32 5.02
C SER A 106 8.52 -13.61 3.80
N ARG A 107 7.66 -12.98 2.95
CA ARG A 107 8.08 -12.24 1.74
C ARG A 107 9.13 -11.15 2.03
N HIS A 108 9.15 -10.63 3.25
CA HIS A 108 10.03 -9.55 3.67
C HIS A 108 11.13 -9.99 4.66
N GLY A 109 11.32 -11.30 4.87
CA GLY A 109 12.33 -11.84 5.79
C GLY A 109 12.14 -11.41 7.24
N VAL A 110 10.89 -11.15 7.65
CA VAL A 110 10.54 -10.71 8.99
C VAL A 110 10.16 -11.91 9.85
N PRO A 111 10.76 -12.09 11.05
CA PRO A 111 10.39 -13.18 11.95
C PRO A 111 8.91 -13.12 12.34
N TYR A 112 8.22 -14.25 12.22
CA TYR A 112 6.79 -14.37 12.52
C TYR A 112 6.51 -15.45 13.58
N GLY A 113 5.38 -15.31 14.27
CA GLY A 113 4.82 -16.38 15.11
C GLY A 113 3.40 -16.02 15.54
N LYS A 114 2.54 -17.03 15.72
CA LYS A 114 1.09 -16.88 16.01
C LYS A 114 0.73 -16.29 17.38
N LYS A 115 1.73 -15.90 18.19
CA LYS A 115 1.45 -15.29 19.51
C LYS A 115 1.23 -13.80 19.27
N PRO A 116 0.24 -13.14 19.91
CA PRO A 116 -0.04 -11.72 19.69
C PRO A 116 1.19 -10.80 19.75
N MET A 117 2.08 -11.06 20.71
CA MET A 117 3.33 -10.31 20.85
C MET A 117 4.30 -10.47 19.66
N LYS A 118 4.28 -11.63 18.99
CA LYS A 118 5.08 -11.91 17.79
C LYS A 118 4.44 -11.30 16.55
N GLU A 119 3.11 -11.28 16.47
CA GLU A 119 2.37 -10.62 15.38
C GLU A 119 2.54 -9.10 15.44
N ALA A 120 2.44 -8.52 16.64
CA ALA A 120 2.79 -7.13 16.88
C ALA A 120 4.26 -6.81 16.51
N GLU A 121 5.22 -7.68 16.85
CA GLU A 121 6.62 -7.50 16.43
C GLU A 121 6.77 -7.54 14.90
N ALA A 122 6.13 -8.48 14.23
CA ALA A 122 6.17 -8.60 12.78
C ALA A 122 5.56 -7.37 12.11
N ALA A 123 4.42 -6.87 12.59
CA ALA A 123 3.78 -5.66 12.09
C ALA A 123 4.69 -4.42 12.26
N ALA A 124 5.34 -4.27 13.42
CA ALA A 124 6.27 -3.17 13.66
C ALA A 124 7.45 -3.19 12.66
N ARG A 125 8.06 -4.36 12.46
CA ARG A 125 9.20 -4.55 11.55
C ARG A 125 8.81 -4.32 10.08
N LEU A 126 7.65 -4.84 9.66
CA LEU A 126 7.13 -4.64 8.30
C LEU A 126 6.88 -3.17 8.00
N ALA A 127 6.20 -2.46 8.91
CA ALA A 127 5.95 -1.04 8.74
C ALA A 127 7.25 -0.21 8.75
N ALA A 128 8.22 -0.54 9.61
CA ALA A 128 9.55 0.08 9.59
C ALA A 128 10.29 -0.16 8.27
N ALA A 129 10.03 -1.28 7.59
CA ALA A 129 10.51 -1.58 6.24
C ALA A 129 9.67 -0.94 5.12
N ASN A 130 8.78 0.02 5.43
CA ASN A 130 7.82 0.65 4.51
C ASN A 130 6.85 -0.33 3.83
N VAL A 131 6.52 -1.44 4.49
CA VAL A 131 5.53 -2.41 4.02
C VAL A 131 4.19 -2.13 4.68
N GLY A 132 3.14 -2.02 3.86
CA GLY A 132 1.78 -1.80 4.31
C GLY A 132 1.11 -0.59 3.65
N TYR A 133 -0.08 -0.27 4.14
CA TYR A 133 -0.92 0.80 3.64
C TYR A 133 -1.28 1.74 4.80
N GLU A 134 -0.96 3.03 4.65
CA GLU A 134 -1.48 4.09 5.51
C GLU A 134 -3.00 4.16 5.35
N VAL A 135 -3.69 4.09 6.49
CA VAL A 135 -5.14 4.15 6.56
C VAL A 135 -5.56 5.57 6.88
N SER A 136 -6.29 6.21 5.98
CA SER A 136 -6.75 7.59 6.13
C SER A 136 -8.25 7.72 5.90
N ALA A 137 -8.88 8.61 6.66
CA ALA A 137 -10.29 8.97 6.47
C ALA A 137 -10.47 10.49 6.26
N PHE A 138 -9.37 11.21 6.06
CA PHE A 138 -9.35 12.67 5.99
C PHE A 138 -8.71 13.14 4.69
N THR A 139 -9.16 14.29 4.19
CA THR A 139 -8.47 14.98 3.09
C THR A 139 -7.26 15.74 3.62
N ASP A 140 -6.42 16.26 2.74
CA ASP A 140 -5.34 17.19 3.09
C ASP A 140 -5.89 18.62 3.29
N THR A 141 -7.11 18.72 3.81
CA THR A 141 -7.83 19.98 4.07
C THR A 141 -8.26 20.03 5.51
N THR A 142 -8.10 21.18 6.14
CA THR A 142 -8.44 21.40 7.54
C THR A 142 -9.43 22.55 7.67
N GLU A 143 -10.49 22.33 8.44
CA GLU A 143 -11.45 23.36 8.84
C GLU A 143 -11.01 24.01 10.15
N ILE A 144 -10.75 25.32 10.14
CA ILE A 144 -10.53 26.13 11.33
C ILE A 144 -11.81 26.93 11.61
N LYS A 145 -12.51 26.57 12.68
CA LYS A 145 -13.74 27.24 13.07
C LYS A 145 -13.53 28.10 14.29
N ILE A 146 -13.80 29.39 14.13
CA ILE A 146 -13.74 30.39 15.19
C ILE A 146 -15.16 30.72 15.57
N ALA A 147 -15.56 30.33 16.77
CA ALA A 147 -16.91 30.54 17.28
C ALA A 147 -16.89 31.25 18.63
N ARG A 148 -18.08 31.64 19.10
CA ARG A 148 -18.27 32.15 20.46
C ARG A 148 -17.85 31.10 21.51
N GLY A 149 -17.01 31.52 22.44
CA GLY A 149 -16.54 30.72 23.58
C GLY A 149 -17.50 30.73 24.77
N ARG A 150 -18.71 31.29 24.66
CA ARG A 150 -19.74 31.28 25.70
C ARG A 150 -21.11 31.62 25.13
N SER A 151 -22.16 31.16 25.80
CA SER A 151 -23.53 31.55 25.47
C SER A 151 -23.80 33.00 25.87
N THR A 152 -24.61 33.65 25.06
CA THR A 152 -25.31 34.88 25.40
C THR A 152 -26.51 34.43 26.24
N GLY A 153 -26.49 34.67 27.56
CA GLY A 153 -27.56 34.22 28.46
C GLY A 153 -28.93 34.82 28.11
N SER A 154 -29.97 34.42 28.83
CA SER A 154 -31.36 34.86 28.60
C SER A 154 -31.70 36.14 29.37
N GLY A 155 -31.68 37.30 28.72
CA GLY A 155 -32.41 38.52 29.16
C GLY A 155 -31.67 39.49 30.10
N GLY A 156 -31.52 40.76 29.68
CA GLY A 156 -31.20 41.88 30.58
C GLY A 156 -30.81 43.21 29.89
N TRP A 157 -30.82 44.32 30.64
CA TRP A 157 -30.50 45.68 30.13
C TRP A 157 -29.08 45.83 29.53
N SER A 158 -28.18 44.86 29.75
CA SER A 158 -26.80 44.84 29.24
C SER A 158 -26.52 43.73 28.22
N GLU A 159 -27.55 43.01 27.77
CA GLU A 159 -27.41 41.82 26.91
C GLU A 159 -26.85 42.17 25.53
N ASP A 160 -27.41 43.18 24.85
CA ASP A 160 -26.95 43.59 23.52
C ASP A 160 -25.48 44.03 23.52
N ARG A 161 -25.05 44.73 24.58
CA ARG A 161 -23.66 45.15 24.76
C ARG A 161 -22.73 43.95 24.91
N TYR A 162 -23.16 42.94 25.66
CA TYR A 162 -22.41 41.73 25.91
C TYR A 162 -22.29 40.86 24.65
N THR A 163 -23.40 40.66 23.93
CA THR A 163 -23.47 39.95 22.65
C THR A 163 -22.61 40.63 21.59
N ARG A 164 -22.72 41.96 21.47
CA ARG A 164 -21.89 42.76 20.54
C ARG A 164 -20.40 42.58 20.82
N ARG A 165 -20.00 42.58 22.09
CA ARG A 165 -18.59 42.39 22.48
C ARG A 165 -18.09 40.99 22.08
N ILE A 166 -18.87 39.94 22.33
CA ILE A 166 -18.51 38.56 21.93
C ILE A 166 -18.35 38.47 20.42
N HIS A 167 -19.32 38.95 19.64
CA HIS A 167 -19.21 38.93 18.17
C HIS A 167 -17.99 39.73 17.68
N GLY A 168 -17.70 40.86 18.32
CA GLY A 168 -16.50 41.65 18.03
C GLY A 168 -15.20 40.90 18.34
N SER A 169 -15.18 40.11 19.42
CA SER A 169 -14.05 39.22 19.75
C SER A 169 -13.86 38.10 18.74
N VAL A 170 -14.95 37.46 18.27
CA VAL A 170 -14.89 36.45 17.20
C VAL A 170 -14.33 37.07 15.92
N LYS A 171 -14.83 38.25 15.53
CA LYS A 171 -14.33 38.97 14.34
C LYS A 171 -12.86 39.37 14.45
N ARG A 172 -12.40 39.74 15.65
CA ARG A 172 -10.98 40.02 15.89
C ARG A 172 -10.13 38.77 15.72
N ARG A 173 -10.51 37.67 16.37
CA ARG A 173 -9.76 36.41 16.26
C ARG A 173 -9.74 35.87 14.83
N ALA A 174 -10.83 36.02 14.08
CA ALA A 174 -10.86 35.67 12.66
C ALA A 174 -9.83 36.44 11.83
N ARG A 175 -9.66 37.73 12.08
CA ARG A 175 -8.63 38.52 11.38
C ARG A 175 -7.20 38.16 11.79
N GLU A 176 -7.00 37.78 13.06
CA GLU A 176 -5.70 37.26 13.50
C GLU A 176 -5.36 35.96 12.77
N VAL A 177 -6.29 35.01 12.71
CA VAL A 177 -6.11 33.75 11.96
C VAL A 177 -5.91 34.00 10.46
N ASP A 178 -6.69 34.88 9.84
CA ASP A 178 -6.51 35.30 8.43
C ASP A 178 -5.09 35.83 8.17
N SER A 179 -4.53 36.58 9.11
CA SER A 179 -3.16 37.10 9.01
C SER A 179 -2.12 35.98 9.20
N GLU A 180 -2.29 35.15 10.24
CA GLU A 180 -1.42 33.99 10.54
C GLU A 180 -1.33 33.04 9.31
N LEU A 181 -2.45 32.74 8.65
CA LEU A 181 -2.49 31.88 7.46
C LEU A 181 -1.83 32.52 6.22
N ARG A 182 -2.05 33.82 5.98
CA ARG A 182 -1.40 34.52 4.86
C ARG A 182 0.10 34.65 5.04
N GLU A 183 0.55 34.91 6.26
CA GLU A 183 1.98 34.98 6.58
C GLU A 183 2.67 33.63 6.38
N ALA A 184 1.96 32.52 6.62
CA ALA A 184 2.43 31.16 6.33
C ALA A 184 2.35 30.78 4.84
N GLY A 185 1.72 31.60 3.99
CA GLY A 185 1.56 31.30 2.56
C GLY A 185 0.61 30.15 2.26
N LEU A 186 -0.36 29.89 3.13
CA LEU A 186 -1.34 28.81 2.96
C LEU A 186 -2.52 29.26 2.10
N ASP A 187 -2.98 28.37 1.22
CA ASP A 187 -4.20 28.55 0.44
C ASP A 187 -5.43 28.23 1.31
N TYR A 188 -6.38 29.17 1.38
CA TYR A 188 -7.60 28.98 2.16
C TYR A 188 -8.79 29.80 1.63
N ALA A 189 -9.99 29.30 1.92
CA ALA A 189 -11.24 30.02 1.80
C ALA A 189 -11.78 30.37 3.19
N MET A 190 -12.45 31.52 3.33
CA MET A 190 -13.10 31.94 4.57
C MET A 190 -14.60 32.16 4.34
N ASP A 191 -15.42 31.59 5.21
CA ASP A 191 -16.87 31.82 5.29
C ASP A 191 -17.23 32.40 6.66
N GLU A 192 -17.93 33.54 6.68
CA GLU A 192 -18.26 34.25 7.91
C GLU A 192 -19.77 34.43 8.09
N THR A 193 -20.25 34.11 9.28
CA THR A 193 -21.63 34.43 9.67
C THR A 193 -21.67 35.80 10.36
N GLU A 194 -22.02 36.85 9.61
CA GLU A 194 -22.15 38.20 10.18
C GLU A 194 -23.34 38.36 11.15
N LYS A 195 -23.10 39.07 12.25
CA LYS A 195 -24.12 39.47 13.24
C LYS A 195 -23.84 40.88 13.75
N TYR A 196 -24.76 41.40 14.56
CA TYR A 196 -24.64 42.73 15.16
C TYR A 196 -23.30 42.90 15.89
N GLY A 197 -22.44 43.77 15.36
CA GLY A 197 -21.15 44.16 15.92
C GLY A 197 -19.98 43.21 15.68
N GLY A 198 -20.13 42.16 14.87
CA GLY A 198 -19.03 41.25 14.54
C GLY A 198 -19.51 39.95 13.88
N TYR A 199 -18.87 38.83 14.22
CA TYR A 199 -19.19 37.52 13.65
C TYR A 199 -19.81 36.60 14.70
N ALA A 200 -20.81 35.79 14.32
CA ALA A 200 -21.25 34.67 15.14
C ALA A 200 -20.22 33.54 15.13
N ASN A 201 -19.67 33.28 13.94
CA ASN A 201 -18.55 32.40 13.68
C ASN A 201 -17.84 32.81 12.38
N ALA A 202 -16.64 32.30 12.20
CA ALA A 202 -15.92 32.29 10.93
C ALA A 202 -15.31 30.89 10.74
N VAL A 203 -15.39 30.35 9.54
CA VAL A 203 -14.87 29.04 9.15
C VAL A 203 -13.83 29.25 8.07
N PHE A 204 -12.63 28.73 8.27
CA PHE A 204 -11.56 28.72 7.28
C PHE A 204 -11.38 27.30 6.78
N THR A 205 -11.42 27.11 5.47
CA THR A 205 -11.09 25.83 4.82
C THR A 205 -9.70 25.99 4.23
N VAL A 206 -8.71 25.34 4.85
CA VAL A 206 -7.29 25.50 4.54
C VAL A 206 -6.78 24.23 3.85
N GLU A 207 -6.08 24.36 2.72
CA GLU A 207 -5.46 23.23 2.00
C GLU A 207 -4.12 22.83 2.66
N ALA A 208 -4.17 22.42 3.93
CA ALA A 208 -3.02 21.98 4.70
C ALA A 208 -3.41 21.02 5.83
N ARG A 209 -2.43 20.25 6.33
CA ARG A 209 -2.57 19.42 7.53
C ARG A 209 -2.55 20.28 8.81
N PRO A 210 -3.13 19.80 9.93
CA PRO A 210 -3.14 20.56 11.18
C PRO A 210 -1.74 20.97 11.68
N SER A 211 -0.71 20.15 11.48
CA SER A 211 0.66 20.43 11.91
C SER A 211 1.34 21.57 11.14
N ASP A 212 0.93 21.81 9.90
CA ASP A 212 1.43 22.91 9.06
C ASP A 212 0.73 24.25 9.33
N ILE A 213 -0.37 24.22 10.09
CA ILE A 213 -1.20 25.40 10.35
C ILE A 213 -0.66 26.15 11.59
N PRO A 214 -0.34 27.45 11.50
CA PRO A 214 0.22 28.24 12.60
C PRO A 214 -0.81 28.62 13.68
N VAL A 215 -1.91 27.87 13.79
CA VAL A 215 -3.06 28.13 14.64
C VAL A 215 -3.29 26.93 15.54
N SER A 216 -3.46 27.15 16.84
CA SER A 216 -3.78 26.09 17.79
C SER A 216 -5.26 26.08 18.18
N ALA A 217 -5.84 24.89 18.33
CA ALA A 217 -7.16 24.70 18.89
C ALA A 217 -7.16 25.12 20.37
N ARG A 218 -7.95 26.14 20.72
CA ARG A 218 -8.03 26.64 22.11
C ARG A 218 -9.30 27.41 22.39
N ARG A 219 -9.68 27.47 23.67
CA ARG A 219 -10.68 28.40 24.17
C ARG A 219 -9.97 29.61 24.79
N ALA A 220 -10.26 30.80 24.28
CA ALA A 220 -9.61 32.03 24.73
C ALA A 220 -10.67 33.10 25.01
N GLY A 221 -11.01 33.31 26.28
CA GLY A 221 -11.98 34.31 26.72
C GLY A 221 -13.36 34.12 26.07
N ASP A 222 -13.65 34.95 25.07
CA ASP A 222 -14.96 35.06 24.41
C ASP A 222 -15.04 34.21 23.13
N THR A 223 -13.94 33.57 22.73
CA THR A 223 -13.84 32.78 21.51
C THR A 223 -13.39 31.35 21.79
N ARG A 224 -13.75 30.44 20.87
CA ARG A 224 -13.21 29.08 20.76
C ARG A 224 -12.73 28.91 19.33
N THR A 225 -11.52 28.37 19.18
CA THR A 225 -10.97 27.91 17.90
C THR A 225 -11.01 26.38 17.92
N GLU A 226 -11.74 25.81 16.99
CA GLU A 226 -11.78 24.39 16.66
C GLU A 226 -10.97 24.18 15.38
N ILE A 227 -10.21 23.09 15.31
CA ILE A 227 -9.44 22.68 14.15
C ILE A 227 -9.81 21.23 13.90
N GLU A 228 -10.44 20.95 12.77
CA GLU A 228 -10.91 19.61 12.42
C GLU A 228 -10.49 19.29 10.98
N ARG A 229 -9.89 18.11 10.77
CA ARG A 229 -9.59 17.63 9.42
C ARG A 229 -10.89 17.32 8.68
N VAL A 230 -10.99 17.72 7.42
CA VAL A 230 -12.16 17.43 6.60
C VAL A 230 -12.23 15.93 6.31
N ARG A 231 -13.39 15.32 6.58
CA ARG A 231 -13.60 13.89 6.41
C ARG A 231 -13.83 13.56 4.93
N ARG A 232 -13.35 12.38 4.53
CA ARG A 232 -13.69 11.74 3.26
C ARG A 232 -14.97 10.91 3.41
N ASP A 233 -15.61 10.59 2.29
CA ASP A 233 -16.78 9.70 2.25
C ASP A 233 -16.43 8.23 2.62
N GLY A 234 -15.13 7.88 2.56
CA GLY A 234 -14.58 6.54 2.75
C GLY A 234 -13.35 6.48 3.64
N ILE A 235 -12.94 5.25 3.93
CA ILE A 235 -11.57 4.94 4.38
C ILE A 235 -10.75 4.70 3.11
N GLU A 236 -9.54 5.23 3.06
CA GLU A 236 -8.60 5.05 1.97
C GLU A 236 -7.35 4.36 2.50
N PHE A 237 -6.86 3.37 1.75
CA PHE A 237 -5.62 2.66 2.02
C PHE A 237 -4.57 3.11 1.01
N ARG A 238 -3.55 3.83 1.47
CA ARG A 238 -2.45 4.34 0.62
C ARG A 238 -1.17 3.56 0.87
N PRO A 239 -0.55 2.93 -0.13
CA PRO A 239 0.71 2.21 0.05
C PRO A 239 1.81 3.10 0.71
N LEU A 240 2.48 2.58 1.74
CA LEU A 240 3.60 3.28 2.41
C LEU A 240 4.78 3.48 1.47
N ALA A 241 5.15 2.42 0.77
CA ALA A 241 6.00 2.49 -0.41
C ALA A 241 5.09 2.54 -1.64
N LYS A 242 5.29 3.51 -2.52
CA LYS A 242 4.83 3.37 -3.91
C LYS A 242 5.55 2.15 -4.46
N ARG A 243 4.89 0.98 -4.50
CA ARG A 243 5.38 -0.14 -5.29
C ARG A 243 5.36 0.37 -6.72
N ARG A 244 6.56 0.62 -7.23
CA ARG A 244 6.74 1.03 -8.62
C ARG A 244 6.87 -0.26 -9.39
N ASP A 245 5.99 -0.43 -10.36
CA ASP A 245 5.96 -1.63 -11.19
C ASP A 245 7.34 -1.87 -11.79
N HIS A 246 7.63 -3.13 -12.09
CA HIS A 246 8.82 -3.46 -12.86
C HIS A 246 8.68 -2.91 -14.27
N VAL A 247 9.78 -2.35 -14.79
CA VAL A 247 9.79 -1.64 -16.06
C VAL A 247 11.01 -1.99 -16.88
N LEU A 248 10.88 -1.83 -18.19
CA LEU A 248 11.99 -1.73 -19.12
C LEU A 248 12.37 -0.25 -19.25
N VAL A 249 13.67 0.01 -19.33
CA VAL A 249 14.20 1.38 -19.43
C VAL A 249 15.08 1.49 -20.66
N GLY A 250 14.71 2.31 -21.63
CA GLY A 250 15.56 2.64 -22.77
C GLY A 250 16.29 3.95 -22.52
N ILE A 251 17.58 4.00 -22.86
CA ILE A 251 18.42 5.18 -22.63
C ILE A 251 19.19 5.53 -23.90
N ASP A 252 18.99 6.75 -24.40
CA ASP A 252 19.86 7.38 -25.40
C ASP A 252 20.82 8.36 -24.71
N PRO A 253 22.12 8.03 -24.60
CA PRO A 253 23.11 8.89 -23.96
C PRO A 253 23.72 9.89 -24.96
N GLY A 254 23.88 11.15 -24.54
CA GLY A 254 24.52 12.13 -25.42
C GLY A 254 24.60 13.54 -24.81
N THR A 255 24.66 14.54 -25.69
CA THR A 255 24.51 15.96 -25.30
C THR A 255 23.11 16.24 -24.74
N THR A 256 22.12 15.48 -25.19
CA THR A 256 20.81 15.31 -24.58
C THR A 256 20.75 13.84 -24.17
N THR A 257 20.53 13.58 -22.89
CA THR A 257 20.20 12.24 -22.41
C THR A 257 18.69 12.09 -22.45
N ALA A 258 18.20 11.03 -23.10
CA ALA A 258 16.80 10.67 -23.07
C ALA A 258 16.61 9.31 -22.39
N VAL A 259 15.47 9.17 -21.70
CA VAL A 259 15.09 7.97 -20.97
C VAL A 259 13.63 7.69 -21.24
N ALA A 260 13.31 6.46 -21.62
CA ALA A 260 11.94 5.98 -21.80
C ALA A 260 11.66 4.86 -20.78
N ILE A 261 10.47 4.88 -20.18
CA ILE A 261 9.97 3.86 -19.26
C ILE A 261 8.83 3.11 -19.94
N VAL A 262 8.96 1.79 -20.02
CA VAL A 262 7.96 0.89 -20.63
C VAL A 262 7.56 -0.18 -19.63
N GLY A 263 6.27 -0.45 -19.50
CA GLY A 263 5.73 -1.50 -18.64
C GLY A 263 6.04 -2.91 -19.16
N LEU A 264 5.82 -3.92 -18.32
CA LEU A 264 5.95 -5.33 -18.70
C LEU A 264 4.86 -5.81 -19.68
N ASP A 265 3.86 -4.97 -19.93
CA ASP A 265 2.80 -5.14 -20.93
C ASP A 265 3.10 -4.41 -22.25
N GLY A 266 4.26 -3.75 -22.34
CA GLY A 266 4.69 -2.98 -23.52
C GLY A 266 4.13 -1.56 -23.58
N GLY A 267 3.34 -1.13 -22.60
CA GLY A 267 2.79 0.22 -22.53
C GLY A 267 3.87 1.27 -22.18
N VAL A 268 3.91 2.38 -22.90
CA VAL A 268 4.82 3.50 -22.58
C VAL A 268 4.27 4.27 -21.38
N LEU A 269 5.06 4.35 -20.31
CA LEU A 269 4.65 4.96 -19.05
C LEU A 269 5.11 6.41 -18.92
N ASP A 270 6.36 6.71 -19.25
CA ASP A 270 6.89 8.06 -19.20
C ASP A 270 8.16 8.19 -20.06
N VAL A 271 8.44 9.41 -20.52
CA VAL A 271 9.64 9.74 -21.32
C VAL A 271 10.22 11.07 -20.84
N LEU A 272 11.54 11.12 -20.70
CA LEU A 272 12.29 12.32 -20.36
C LEU A 272 13.40 12.56 -21.37
N SER A 273 13.59 13.82 -21.75
CA SER A 273 14.86 14.28 -22.33
C SER A 273 15.44 15.46 -21.55
N THR A 274 16.76 15.47 -21.37
CA THR A 274 17.45 16.50 -20.58
C THR A 274 18.88 16.71 -21.04
N ARG A 275 19.33 17.96 -20.98
CA ARG A 275 20.73 18.36 -21.30
C ARG A 275 21.55 18.70 -20.06
N THR A 276 20.90 18.77 -18.89
CA THR A 276 21.49 19.31 -17.65
C THR A 276 21.49 18.32 -16.50
N ALA A 277 20.70 17.23 -16.58
CA ALA A 277 20.70 16.22 -15.53
C ALA A 277 21.99 15.39 -15.58
N ASP A 278 22.54 15.10 -14.41
CA ASP A 278 23.63 14.15 -14.28
C ASP A 278 23.08 12.70 -14.15
N THR A 279 23.97 11.72 -14.14
CA THR A 279 23.59 10.31 -14.00
C THR A 279 22.81 10.03 -12.72
N ALA A 280 23.09 10.76 -11.63
CA ALA A 280 22.40 10.56 -10.35
C ALA A 280 20.95 11.03 -10.43
N ALA A 281 20.69 12.21 -11.02
CA ALA A 281 19.35 12.72 -11.26
C ALA A 281 18.56 11.81 -12.23
N VAL A 282 19.21 11.24 -13.25
CA VAL A 282 18.58 10.24 -14.13
C VAL A 282 18.21 8.97 -13.36
N ILE A 283 19.10 8.46 -12.51
CA ILE A 283 18.81 7.30 -11.66
C ILE A 283 17.64 7.59 -10.72
N GLU A 284 17.62 8.75 -10.06
CA GLU A 284 16.52 9.16 -9.19
C GLU A 284 15.19 9.25 -9.96
N TRP A 285 15.20 9.83 -11.16
CA TRP A 285 14.03 9.93 -12.03
C TRP A 285 13.50 8.56 -12.47
N ILE A 286 14.39 7.60 -12.77
CA ILE A 286 14.01 6.21 -13.10
C ILE A 286 13.44 5.52 -11.86
N ILE A 287 14.14 5.64 -10.72
CA ILE A 287 13.68 5.13 -9.42
C ILE A 287 12.28 5.65 -9.19
N GLU A 288 11.98 6.91 -9.49
CA GLU A 288 10.67 7.55 -9.31
C GLU A 288 9.49 6.90 -10.05
N ARG A 289 9.77 6.15 -11.11
CA ARG A 289 8.78 5.64 -12.06
C ARG A 289 8.64 4.13 -12.10
N GLY A 290 9.70 3.41 -11.75
CA GLY A 290 9.71 1.97 -11.91
C GLY A 290 10.86 1.27 -11.21
N ARG A 291 10.79 -0.05 -11.17
CA ARG A 291 11.90 -0.94 -10.81
C ARG A 291 12.49 -1.54 -12.10
N PRO A 292 13.64 -1.05 -12.59
CA PRO A 292 14.18 -1.53 -13.86
C PRO A 292 14.53 -3.02 -13.81
N VAL A 293 13.96 -3.81 -14.72
CA VAL A 293 14.35 -5.22 -14.96
C VAL A 293 15.30 -5.35 -16.14
N VAL A 294 15.11 -4.50 -17.15
CA VAL A 294 15.93 -4.41 -18.35
C VAL A 294 16.30 -2.96 -18.57
N VAL A 295 17.58 -2.70 -18.84
CA VAL A 295 18.06 -1.42 -19.34
C VAL A 295 18.61 -1.62 -20.75
N ALA A 296 18.07 -0.86 -21.69
CA ALA A 296 18.26 -1.02 -23.11
C ALA A 296 18.99 0.20 -23.73
N ALA A 297 19.83 -0.07 -24.73
CA ALA A 297 20.39 0.93 -25.64
C ALA A 297 20.13 0.51 -27.09
N ASP A 298 20.03 1.48 -27.98
CA ASP A 298 19.75 1.32 -29.41
C ASP A 298 21.01 1.06 -30.27
N VAL A 299 22.17 0.93 -29.63
CA VAL A 299 23.49 0.78 -30.27
C VAL A 299 24.31 -0.34 -29.63
N GLU A 300 25.21 -0.94 -30.41
CA GLU A 300 26.14 -2.00 -29.97
C GLU A 300 27.60 -1.56 -30.20
N PRO A 301 28.45 -1.56 -29.16
CA PRO A 301 28.21 -2.00 -27.79
C PRO A 301 27.43 -0.99 -26.92
N MET A 302 26.80 -1.49 -25.84
CA MET A 302 26.11 -0.65 -24.86
C MET A 302 27.01 0.50 -24.38
N PRO A 303 26.58 1.77 -24.47
CA PRO A 303 27.39 2.89 -24.06
C PRO A 303 27.73 2.86 -22.56
N SER A 304 28.94 3.29 -22.19
CA SER A 304 29.44 3.20 -20.80
C SER A 304 28.57 3.92 -19.76
N THR A 305 27.85 4.98 -20.14
CA THR A 305 26.90 5.68 -19.26
C THR A 305 25.68 4.82 -18.99
N VAL A 306 25.13 4.18 -20.02
CA VAL A 306 23.98 3.26 -19.90
C VAL A 306 24.37 2.05 -19.07
N GLU A 307 25.55 1.47 -19.31
CA GLU A 307 26.07 0.33 -18.55
C GLU A 307 26.25 0.65 -17.05
N LYS A 308 26.65 1.89 -16.70
CA LYS A 308 26.70 2.34 -15.29
C LYS A 308 25.32 2.43 -14.66
N ILE A 309 24.34 2.98 -15.39
CA ILE A 309 22.95 3.10 -14.92
C ILE A 309 22.36 1.70 -14.74
N ARG A 310 22.51 0.80 -15.72
CA ARG A 310 22.09 -0.60 -15.65
C ARG A 310 22.61 -1.29 -14.38
N ARG A 311 23.91 -1.18 -14.10
CA ARG A 311 24.53 -1.80 -12.91
C ARG A 311 24.00 -1.22 -11.60
N SER A 312 23.58 0.04 -11.56
CA SER A 312 23.00 0.63 -10.36
C SER A 312 21.66 0.01 -9.98
N PHE A 313 20.98 -0.63 -10.94
CA PHE A 313 19.71 -1.32 -10.75
C PHE A 313 19.84 -2.84 -10.68
N SER A 314 21.03 -3.41 -10.88
CA SER A 314 21.21 -4.85 -11.13
C SER A 314 20.27 -5.40 -12.22
N ALA A 315 19.96 -4.57 -13.22
CA ALA A 315 19.08 -4.91 -14.33
C ALA A 315 19.82 -5.67 -15.43
N ALA A 316 19.10 -6.48 -16.19
CA ALA A 316 19.61 -7.06 -17.42
C ALA A 316 19.91 -5.97 -18.45
N GLY A 317 20.90 -6.22 -19.31
CA GLY A 317 21.23 -5.33 -20.42
C GLY A 317 20.59 -5.82 -21.70
N TRP A 318 20.01 -4.92 -22.49
CA TRP A 318 19.63 -5.23 -23.86
C TRP A 318 20.28 -4.27 -24.84
N VAL A 319 20.76 -4.81 -25.95
CA VAL A 319 21.36 -4.11 -27.09
C VAL A 319 21.01 -4.88 -28.35
N PRO A 320 20.85 -4.21 -29.50
CA PRO A 320 20.61 -4.90 -30.76
C PRO A 320 21.88 -5.61 -31.26
N GLU A 321 21.75 -6.54 -32.22
CA GLU A 321 22.92 -7.17 -32.86
C GLU A 321 23.83 -6.17 -33.62
N ARG A 322 23.24 -5.03 -34.00
CA ARG A 322 23.86 -3.89 -34.68
C ARG A 322 23.03 -2.65 -34.40
N ASP A 323 23.64 -1.47 -34.49
CA ASP A 323 22.94 -0.20 -34.30
C ASP A 323 21.61 -0.15 -35.06
N LEU A 324 20.54 0.22 -34.35
CA LEU A 324 19.21 0.30 -34.93
C LEU A 324 19.17 1.40 -36.01
N PRO A 325 18.75 1.08 -37.24
CA PRO A 325 18.51 2.08 -38.27
C PRO A 325 17.41 3.07 -37.89
N VAL A 326 17.53 4.32 -38.32
CA VAL A 326 16.58 5.39 -37.98
C VAL A 326 15.15 5.06 -38.45
N ASP A 327 15.01 4.41 -39.61
CA ASP A 327 13.73 3.96 -40.15
C ASP A 327 13.08 2.86 -39.30
N GLU A 328 13.88 1.96 -38.73
CA GLU A 328 13.40 0.91 -37.81
C GLU A 328 12.90 1.52 -36.51
N LYS A 329 13.67 2.44 -35.92
CA LYS A 329 13.25 3.21 -34.72
C LYS A 329 11.93 3.93 -34.97
N GLN A 330 11.83 4.70 -36.07
CA GLN A 330 10.61 5.42 -36.43
C GLN A 330 9.43 4.48 -36.65
N HIS A 331 9.65 3.31 -37.26
CA HIS A 331 8.58 2.34 -37.49
C HIS A 331 8.04 1.75 -36.20
N ARG A 332 8.92 1.43 -35.24
CA ARG A 332 8.55 0.83 -33.96
C ARG A 332 7.87 1.81 -33.01
N THR A 333 8.24 3.08 -33.06
CA THR A 333 7.69 4.16 -32.21
C THR A 333 6.54 4.93 -32.86
N ARG A 334 6.02 4.48 -34.02
CA ARG A 334 5.04 5.25 -34.82
C ARG A 334 3.70 5.52 -34.11
N GLU A 335 3.36 4.69 -33.13
CA GLU A 335 2.09 4.75 -32.38
C GLU A 335 2.25 5.55 -31.07
N GLU A 336 3.49 5.98 -30.78
CA GLU A 336 3.88 6.64 -29.53
C GLU A 336 4.25 8.11 -29.75
N GLY A 337 4.03 8.94 -28.72
CA GLY A 337 4.41 10.35 -28.74
C GLY A 337 5.86 10.56 -28.28
N TYR A 338 6.66 11.27 -29.08
CA TYR A 338 7.99 11.75 -28.69
C TYR A 338 8.23 13.17 -29.25
N GLU A 339 9.00 13.99 -28.52
CA GLU A 339 9.23 15.39 -28.87
C GLU A 339 10.50 15.60 -29.71
N ASN A 340 11.46 14.67 -29.64
CA ASN A 340 12.73 14.77 -30.34
C ASN A 340 13.35 13.41 -30.68
N ASP A 341 14.41 13.42 -31.49
CA ASP A 341 15.09 12.20 -31.95
C ASP A 341 15.69 11.37 -30.81
N HIS A 342 16.11 12.00 -29.70
CA HIS A 342 16.68 11.29 -28.55
C HIS A 342 15.60 10.50 -27.79
N GLU A 343 14.42 11.10 -27.61
CA GLU A 343 13.28 10.41 -27.01
C GLU A 343 12.82 9.25 -27.89
N ARG A 344 12.79 9.42 -29.21
CA ARG A 344 12.53 8.32 -30.14
C ARG A 344 13.53 7.19 -29.96
N ASP A 345 14.82 7.51 -29.88
CA ASP A 345 15.88 6.51 -29.83
C ASP A 345 15.88 5.75 -28.49
N ALA A 346 15.64 6.46 -27.37
CA ALA A 346 15.42 5.84 -26.06
C ALA A 346 14.16 4.95 -26.06
N LEU A 347 13.07 5.41 -26.66
CA LEU A 347 11.83 4.65 -26.75
C LEU A 347 11.96 3.41 -27.62
N ALA A 348 12.64 3.53 -28.77
CA ALA A 348 12.93 2.41 -29.65
C ALA A 348 13.77 1.35 -28.92
N ALA A 349 14.80 1.75 -28.16
CA ALA A 349 15.58 0.82 -27.35
C ALA A 349 14.71 0.04 -26.36
N ALA A 350 13.81 0.72 -25.63
CA ALA A 350 12.93 0.07 -24.66
C ALA A 350 11.91 -0.88 -25.32
N LEU A 351 11.31 -0.47 -26.44
CA LEU A 351 10.29 -1.24 -27.15
C LEU A 351 10.87 -2.46 -27.89
N HIS A 352 12.05 -2.32 -28.50
CA HIS A 352 12.73 -3.49 -29.09
C HIS A 352 13.22 -4.46 -28.01
N ALA A 353 13.64 -3.96 -26.84
CA ALA A 353 13.90 -4.83 -25.70
C ALA A 353 12.62 -5.55 -25.24
N PHE A 354 11.48 -4.88 -25.21
CA PHE A 354 10.20 -5.52 -24.93
C PHE A 354 9.89 -6.63 -25.94
N ASP A 355 10.06 -6.39 -27.24
CA ASP A 355 9.80 -7.39 -28.29
C ASP A 355 10.64 -8.66 -28.11
N GLU A 356 11.90 -8.52 -27.67
CA GLU A 356 12.79 -9.67 -27.40
C GLU A 356 12.32 -10.48 -26.16
N TYR A 357 11.81 -9.79 -25.13
CA TYR A 357 11.43 -10.42 -23.85
C TYR A 357 9.94 -10.76 -23.72
N GLU A 358 9.09 -10.35 -24.67
CA GLU A 358 7.62 -10.52 -24.64
C GLU A 358 7.22 -11.98 -24.34
N ASP A 359 7.76 -12.92 -25.12
CA ASP A 359 7.51 -14.36 -24.93
C ASP A 359 7.92 -14.86 -23.54
N THR A 360 8.97 -14.26 -22.96
CA THR A 360 9.43 -14.60 -21.61
C THR A 360 8.50 -14.01 -20.56
N PHE A 361 8.09 -12.75 -20.71
CA PHE A 361 7.13 -12.11 -19.80
C PHE A 361 5.79 -12.84 -19.80
N GLU A 362 5.25 -13.20 -20.97
CA GLU A 362 4.03 -14.00 -21.07
C GLU A 362 4.16 -15.37 -20.41
N ARG A 363 5.26 -16.08 -20.68
CA ARG A 363 5.52 -17.41 -20.12
C ARG A 363 5.62 -17.36 -18.60
N VAL A 364 6.33 -16.36 -18.05
CA VAL A 364 6.43 -16.14 -16.61
C VAL A 364 5.05 -15.80 -16.06
N GLY A 365 4.32 -14.87 -16.66
CA GLY A 365 2.97 -14.49 -16.24
C GLY A 365 1.98 -15.66 -16.18
N ARG A 366 2.11 -16.66 -17.06
CA ARG A 366 1.26 -17.88 -17.04
C ARG A 366 1.65 -18.86 -15.93
N LYS A 367 2.92 -18.91 -15.54
CA LYS A 367 3.44 -19.87 -14.55
C LYS A 367 3.42 -19.32 -13.13
N VAL A 368 3.50 -18.01 -12.98
CA VAL A 368 3.50 -17.36 -11.67
C VAL A 368 2.09 -17.41 -11.07
N PRO A 369 1.91 -18.01 -9.88
CA PRO A 369 0.64 -18.00 -9.18
C PRO A 369 0.19 -16.56 -8.85
N PRO A 370 -1.11 -16.26 -8.76
CA PRO A 370 -1.63 -14.91 -8.47
C PRO A 370 -1.13 -14.28 -7.16
N ARG A 371 -0.51 -15.07 -6.27
CA ARG A 371 0.01 -14.65 -4.96
C ARG A 371 1.48 -14.18 -5.00
N ILE A 372 2.15 -14.37 -6.12
CA ILE A 372 3.56 -14.01 -6.33
C ILE A 372 3.61 -12.86 -7.34
N GLU A 373 4.42 -11.83 -7.05
CA GLU A 373 4.61 -10.69 -7.95
C GLU A 373 5.36 -11.13 -9.21
N THR A 374 4.67 -11.18 -10.35
CA THR A 374 5.24 -11.59 -11.65
C THR A 374 6.50 -10.81 -12.01
N GLY A 375 6.52 -9.51 -11.75
CA GLY A 375 7.68 -8.65 -12.04
C GLY A 375 8.92 -9.03 -11.22
N ALA A 376 8.77 -9.51 -9.98
CA ALA A 376 9.89 -9.96 -9.16
C ALA A 376 10.50 -11.26 -9.70
N VAL A 377 9.66 -12.17 -10.20
CA VAL A 377 10.11 -13.40 -10.88
C VAL A 377 10.80 -13.05 -12.20
N ILE A 378 10.22 -12.14 -12.99
CA ILE A 378 10.82 -11.64 -14.23
C ILE A 378 12.20 -11.04 -13.96
N ALA A 379 12.36 -10.23 -12.91
CA ALA A 379 13.64 -9.63 -12.56
C ALA A 379 14.73 -10.69 -12.35
N ARG A 380 14.42 -11.79 -11.64
CA ARG A 380 15.38 -12.88 -11.38
C ARG A 380 15.67 -13.70 -12.64
N VAL A 381 14.63 -14.03 -13.41
CA VAL A 381 14.77 -14.80 -14.66
C VAL A 381 15.62 -14.04 -15.68
N VAL A 382 15.36 -12.74 -15.85
CA VAL A 382 15.98 -11.92 -16.89
C VAL A 382 17.35 -11.40 -16.48
N ALA A 383 17.57 -11.03 -15.21
CA ALA A 383 18.87 -10.54 -14.76
C ALA A 383 19.84 -11.65 -14.30
N GLY A 384 19.33 -12.79 -13.83
CA GLY A 384 20.11 -13.91 -13.29
C GLY A 384 20.22 -15.12 -14.20
N GLU A 385 19.53 -15.13 -15.35
CA GLU A 385 19.39 -16.30 -16.25
C GLU A 385 18.84 -17.55 -15.54
N GLU A 386 18.10 -17.36 -14.44
CA GLU A 386 17.50 -18.43 -13.66
C GLU A 386 16.25 -18.99 -14.36
N SER A 387 16.00 -20.30 -14.23
CA SER A 387 14.76 -20.88 -14.74
C SER A 387 13.56 -20.42 -13.88
N VAL A 388 12.39 -20.29 -14.49
CA VAL A 388 11.17 -19.89 -13.76
C VAL A 388 10.90 -20.88 -12.63
N GLU A 389 11.12 -22.17 -12.89
CA GLU A 389 10.98 -23.25 -11.93
C GLU A 389 11.96 -23.12 -10.77
N THR A 390 13.22 -22.75 -11.02
CA THR A 390 14.22 -22.50 -9.97
C THR A 390 13.83 -21.30 -9.12
N VAL A 391 13.39 -20.20 -9.74
CA VAL A 391 12.96 -19.01 -8.98
C VAL A 391 11.75 -19.34 -8.12
N LEU A 392 10.79 -20.09 -8.65
CA LEU A 392 9.60 -20.50 -7.90
C LEU A 392 9.92 -21.54 -6.80
N ALA A 393 10.88 -22.44 -7.05
CA ALA A 393 11.35 -23.41 -6.06
C ALA A 393 12.12 -22.73 -4.93
N ASP A 394 13.02 -21.80 -5.22
CA ASP A 394 13.68 -21.00 -4.17
C ASP A 394 12.66 -20.23 -3.33
N LEU A 395 11.61 -19.70 -3.97
CA LEU A 395 10.51 -19.03 -3.28
C LEU A 395 9.63 -20.00 -2.46
N ALA A 396 9.74 -21.31 -2.68
CA ALA A 396 8.96 -22.36 -2.00
C ALA A 396 9.80 -23.20 -1.02
N ASP A 397 11.10 -23.37 -1.22
CA ASP A 397 12.02 -24.07 -0.30
C ASP A 397 12.27 -23.22 0.96
N ASP A 398 12.21 -21.89 0.83
CA ASP A 398 12.13 -20.97 1.99
C ASP A 398 10.80 -21.14 2.78
N ASP A 399 9.77 -21.80 2.22
CA ASP A 399 8.53 -22.13 2.94
C ASP A 399 8.64 -23.48 3.72
N GLU A 400 9.57 -24.40 3.39
CA GLU A 400 9.68 -25.74 4.01
C GLU A 400 10.80 -25.86 5.07
N ALA A 401 11.76 -24.94 5.12
CA ALA A 401 12.95 -25.09 5.96
C ALA A 401 12.77 -24.83 7.49
N ASP A 402 11.61 -24.35 7.93
CA ASP A 402 11.33 -24.01 9.34
C ASP A 402 10.29 -24.93 10.02
N ASP A 403 9.89 -26.04 9.39
CA ASP A 403 8.94 -27.03 9.95
C ASP A 403 9.63 -28.15 10.77
N ASP A 404 10.84 -27.93 11.29
CA ASP A 404 11.53 -28.84 12.22
C ASP A 404 11.65 -28.22 13.62
N ASP A 405 10.56 -28.28 14.37
CA ASP A 405 10.46 -28.59 15.81
C ASP A 405 9.18 -27.96 16.39
N ASP A 406 8.07 -28.70 16.35
CA ASP A 406 7.10 -28.69 17.46
C ASP A 406 6.12 -29.87 17.28
N GLU A 407 6.19 -30.83 18.21
CA GLU A 407 5.27 -31.96 18.33
C GLU A 407 3.81 -31.45 18.27
N HIS A 408 3.11 -31.84 17.21
CA HIS A 408 1.69 -31.60 17.02
C HIS A 408 0.87 -32.22 18.17
N GLU A 409 0.36 -31.39 19.07
CA GLU A 409 -0.97 -31.64 19.63
C GLU A 409 -2.00 -30.82 18.83
N PRO A 410 -2.82 -31.46 17.99
CA PRO A 410 -3.84 -30.76 17.25
C PRO A 410 -4.85 -30.12 18.21
N ARG A 411 -5.11 -28.83 18.00
CA ARG A 411 -6.11 -28.04 18.71
C ARG A 411 -7.44 -28.79 18.77
N GLU A 412 -8.03 -28.87 19.97
CA GLU A 412 -9.40 -29.35 20.14
C GLU A 412 -10.36 -28.42 19.41
N LEU A 413 -11.02 -28.94 18.39
CA LEU A 413 -12.05 -28.24 17.63
C LEU A 413 -13.23 -27.91 18.56
N THR A 414 -13.79 -26.71 18.45
CA THR A 414 -15.03 -26.35 19.13
C THR A 414 -16.18 -27.28 18.69
N PRO A 415 -17.25 -27.43 19.47
CA PRO A 415 -18.36 -28.34 19.11
C PRO A 415 -19.00 -28.05 17.75
N GLU A 416 -18.98 -26.77 17.31
CA GLU A 416 -19.44 -26.37 15.98
C GLU A 416 -18.43 -26.73 14.89
N GLU A 417 -17.13 -26.54 15.12
CA GLU A 417 -16.08 -26.95 14.18
C GLU A 417 -16.00 -28.48 14.03
N GLN A 418 -16.21 -29.26 15.10
CA GLN A 418 -16.33 -30.72 15.00
C GLN A 418 -17.52 -31.13 14.15
N ARG A 419 -18.66 -30.46 14.33
CA ARG A 419 -19.87 -30.70 13.54
C ARG A 419 -19.66 -30.38 12.08
N ILE A 420 -19.00 -29.26 11.76
CA ILE A 420 -18.69 -28.85 10.39
C ILE A 420 -17.76 -29.87 9.74
N LYS A 421 -16.67 -30.26 10.42
CA LYS A 421 -15.73 -31.25 9.91
C LYS A 421 -16.38 -32.61 9.68
N GLU A 422 -17.23 -33.08 10.60
CA GLU A 422 -17.98 -34.32 10.42
C GLU A 422 -18.96 -34.27 9.24
N LEU A 423 -19.57 -33.10 8.98
CA LEU A 423 -20.45 -32.88 7.85
C LEU A 423 -19.66 -32.84 6.54
N GLU A 424 -18.52 -32.16 6.49
CA GLU A 424 -17.63 -32.09 5.32
C GLU A 424 -17.11 -33.48 4.94
N THR A 425 -16.56 -34.24 5.90
CA THR A 425 -16.11 -35.62 5.65
C THR A 425 -17.27 -36.52 5.19
N ARG A 426 -18.50 -36.26 5.66
CA ARG A 426 -19.67 -37.02 5.20
C ARG A 426 -20.06 -36.64 3.77
N VAL A 427 -19.96 -35.38 3.39
CA VAL A 427 -20.21 -34.91 2.03
C VAL A 427 -19.18 -35.52 1.08
N GLU A 428 -17.88 -35.41 1.38
CA GLU A 428 -16.82 -36.00 0.55
C GLU A 428 -17.00 -37.50 0.34
N ARG A 429 -17.36 -38.24 1.40
CA ARG A 429 -17.61 -39.68 1.29
C ARG A 429 -18.87 -40.00 0.48
N LEU A 430 -19.89 -39.15 0.54
CA LEU A 430 -21.11 -39.33 -0.26
C LEU A 430 -20.83 -39.01 -1.72
N ASP A 431 -20.08 -37.95 -2.01
CA ASP A 431 -19.69 -37.57 -3.38
C ASP A 431 -18.83 -38.66 -4.02
N SER A 432 -17.80 -39.15 -3.31
CA SER A 432 -16.99 -40.28 -3.78
C SER A 432 -17.83 -41.55 -4.02
N HIS A 433 -18.87 -41.79 -3.22
CA HIS A 433 -19.75 -42.94 -3.43
C HIS A 433 -20.68 -42.75 -4.62
N VAL A 434 -21.09 -41.51 -4.92
CA VAL A 434 -21.86 -41.17 -6.12
C VAL A 434 -20.98 -41.40 -7.35
N ASP A 435 -19.75 -40.91 -7.35
CA ASP A 435 -18.80 -41.09 -8.45
C ASP A 435 -18.54 -42.58 -8.73
N ASP A 436 -18.32 -43.39 -7.69
CA ASP A 436 -18.14 -44.84 -7.81
C ASP A 436 -19.38 -45.54 -8.39
N LEU A 437 -20.57 -45.11 -7.99
CA LEU A 437 -21.84 -45.66 -8.49
C LEU A 437 -22.09 -45.26 -9.94
N GLU A 438 -21.78 -44.02 -10.32
CA GLU A 438 -21.88 -43.55 -11.70
C GLU A 438 -20.92 -44.31 -12.61
N ALA A 439 -19.67 -44.49 -12.21
CA ALA A 439 -18.70 -45.31 -12.95
C ALA A 439 -19.16 -46.78 -13.09
N THR A 440 -19.74 -47.35 -12.03
CA THR A 440 -20.29 -48.72 -12.06
C THR A 440 -21.50 -48.83 -13.00
N ILE A 441 -22.33 -47.80 -13.09
CA ILE A 441 -23.46 -47.76 -14.02
C ILE A 441 -22.95 -47.71 -15.45
N GLU A 442 -21.98 -46.85 -15.73
CA GLU A 442 -21.38 -46.71 -17.06
C GLU A 442 -20.76 -48.03 -17.56
N GLU A 443 -19.98 -48.71 -16.72
CA GLU A 443 -19.41 -50.03 -17.04
C GLU A 443 -20.49 -51.08 -17.34
N LYS A 444 -21.60 -51.06 -16.59
CA LYS A 444 -22.73 -51.98 -16.82
C LYS A 444 -23.48 -51.66 -18.09
N GLU A 445 -23.66 -50.39 -18.43
CA GLU A 445 -24.31 -49.97 -19.67
C GLU A 445 -23.47 -50.38 -20.89
N GLU A 446 -22.15 -50.23 -20.82
CA GLU A 446 -21.23 -50.70 -21.86
C GLU A 446 -21.29 -52.23 -22.04
N ALA A 447 -21.27 -52.99 -20.94
CA ALA A 447 -21.37 -54.45 -20.98
C ALA A 447 -22.73 -54.92 -21.54
N ILE A 448 -23.83 -54.26 -21.19
CA ILE A 448 -25.15 -54.55 -21.77
C ILE A 448 -25.13 -54.28 -23.27
N ALA A 449 -24.59 -53.15 -23.70
CA ALA A 449 -24.48 -52.81 -25.12
C ALA A 449 -23.59 -53.79 -25.91
N GLU A 450 -22.56 -54.37 -25.29
CA GLU A 450 -21.76 -55.45 -25.85
C GLU A 450 -22.59 -56.74 -25.98
N TYR A 451 -23.24 -57.20 -24.91
CA TYR A 451 -24.05 -58.41 -24.97
C TYR A 451 -25.24 -58.31 -25.92
N GLU A 452 -25.85 -57.13 -26.06
CA GLU A 452 -26.92 -56.89 -27.05
C GLU A 452 -26.40 -56.99 -28.50
N ARG A 453 -25.17 -56.54 -28.75
CA ARG A 453 -24.49 -56.71 -30.05
C ARG A 453 -24.22 -58.18 -30.34
N GLU A 454 -23.61 -58.90 -29.40
CA GLU A 454 -23.33 -60.34 -29.53
C GLU A 454 -24.61 -61.16 -29.75
N LEU A 455 -25.68 -60.86 -29.03
CA LEU A 455 -26.97 -61.53 -29.17
C LEU A 455 -27.61 -61.26 -30.53
N THR A 456 -27.43 -60.05 -31.07
CA THR A 456 -27.93 -59.67 -32.40
C THR A 456 -27.17 -60.39 -33.50
N ASP A 457 -25.85 -60.53 -33.35
CA ASP A 457 -24.99 -61.24 -34.30
C ASP A 457 -25.26 -62.75 -34.28
N ALA A 458 -25.40 -63.36 -33.08
CA ALA A 458 -25.77 -64.77 -32.93
C ALA A 458 -27.19 -65.11 -33.41
N ARG A 459 -28.07 -64.12 -33.57
CA ARG A 459 -29.41 -64.30 -34.17
C ARG A 459 -29.42 -64.11 -35.69
N ARG A 460 -28.33 -63.61 -36.29
CA ARG A 460 -28.18 -63.42 -37.74
C ARG A 460 -27.48 -64.59 -38.43
N GLU A 461 -26.75 -65.43 -37.69
CA GLU A 461 -26.38 -66.81 -38.07
C GLU A 461 -27.59 -67.76 -37.91
#